data_AF-A0A7R9QVJ0-F1
#
_entry.id   AF-A0A7R9QVJ0-F1
#
_cell.length_a   1.000
_cell.length_b   1.000
_cell.length_c   1.000
_cell.angle_alpha   90.00
_cell.angle_beta   90.00
_cell.angle_gamma   90.00
#
_symmetry.space_group_name_H-M   'P 1'
#
loop_
_entity.id
_entity.type
_entity.pdbx_description
1 polymer ?
#
loop_
_entity_poly.entity_id
_entity_poly.type
_entity_poly.pdbx_seq_one_letter_code
_entity_poly.pdbx_strand_id
1 'polypeptide(L)'
;MDKQIEEYVNELPAIDANIALNGKLEFNNRDCYRKLVDTLMTSAMHWGNPYVLSKLHIFVNICEQMLDSSDADIAVNRLIQHCNRNV
;
A
#
# COMPACT_ATOMS: atom_id res chain seq x y z
N MET A 1 12.81 6.22 -5.22
CA MET A 1 12.14 5.38 -4.20
C MET A 1 10.97 6.14 -3.57
N ASP A 2 11.13 7.41 -3.17
CA ASP A 2 10.01 8.30 -2.74
C ASP A 2 8.83 8.29 -3.71
N LYS A 3 9.14 8.40 -5.00
CA LYS A 3 8.16 8.39 -6.08
C LYS A 3 7.38 7.09 -6.26
N GLN A 4 7.92 5.93 -5.88
CA GLN A 4 7.30 4.65 -6.27
C GLN A 4 6.01 4.34 -5.51
N ILE A 5 5.96 4.65 -4.20
CA ILE A 5 4.73 4.46 -3.41
C ILE A 5 3.69 5.51 -3.81
N GLU A 6 4.12 6.74 -4.10
CA GLU A 6 3.22 7.82 -4.53
C GLU A 6 2.65 7.59 -5.93
N GLU A 7 3.47 7.20 -6.90
CA GLU A 7 3.05 6.81 -8.26
C GLU A 7 2.07 5.63 -8.19
N TYR A 8 2.37 4.62 -7.37
CA TYR A 8 1.46 3.51 -7.13
C TYR A 8 0.09 3.94 -6.57
N VAL A 9 0.08 4.77 -5.53
CA VAL A 9 -1.18 5.23 -4.92
C VAL A 9 -2.04 5.99 -5.94
N ASN A 10 -1.41 6.73 -6.86
CA ASN A 10 -2.11 7.41 -7.95
C ASN A 10 -2.63 6.46 -9.04
N GLU A 11 -2.08 5.24 -9.16
CA GLU A 11 -2.51 4.21 -10.11
C GLU A 11 -3.63 3.30 -9.57
N LEU A 12 -3.96 3.42 -8.29
CA LEU A 12 -5.02 2.62 -7.67
C LEU A 12 -6.41 3.18 -8.01
N PRO A 13 -7.23 2.44 -8.78
CA PRO A 13 -8.60 2.85 -9.02
C PRO A 13 -9.41 2.75 -7.72
N ALA A 14 -10.38 3.64 -7.55
CA ALA A 14 -11.34 3.64 -6.44
C ALA A 14 -10.82 4.11 -5.05
N ILE A 15 -9.63 4.68 -4.95
CA ILE A 15 -9.18 5.37 -3.73
C ILE A 15 -8.80 6.84 -4.00
N ASP A 16 -8.97 7.69 -2.99
CA ASP A 16 -8.49 9.06 -3.04
C ASP A 16 -6.99 9.06 -2.69
N ALA A 17 -6.17 9.36 -3.70
CA ALA A 17 -4.72 9.36 -3.56
C ALA A 17 -4.23 10.35 -2.48
N ASN A 18 -4.89 11.48 -2.30
CA ASN A 18 -4.52 12.45 -1.28
C ASN A 18 -4.85 11.93 0.13
N ILE A 19 -5.99 11.27 0.32
CA ILE A 19 -6.34 10.62 1.59
C ILE A 19 -5.41 9.44 1.85
N ALA A 20 -5.05 8.66 0.83
CA ALA A 20 -4.12 7.55 0.98
C ALA A 20 -2.72 8.03 1.42
N LEU A 21 -2.19 9.08 0.80
CA LEU A 21 -0.85 9.60 1.08
C LEU A 21 -0.76 10.42 2.36
N ASN A 22 -1.77 11.24 2.66
CA ASN A 22 -1.69 12.25 3.73
C ASN A 22 -2.73 12.04 4.84
N GLY A 23 -3.64 11.07 4.67
CA GLY A 23 -4.69 10.78 5.63
C GLY A 23 -4.16 10.27 6.97
N LYS A 24 -5.00 10.40 7.98
CA LYS A 24 -4.81 9.83 9.31
C LYS A 24 -6.06 9.04 9.68
N LEU A 25 -6.35 8.02 8.87
CA LEU A 25 -7.51 7.18 9.10
C LEU A 25 -7.28 6.29 10.34
N GLU A 26 -8.35 6.01 11.07
CA GLU A 26 -8.29 5.10 12.21
C GLU A 26 -8.08 3.66 11.73
N PHE A 27 -7.22 2.92 12.42
CA PHE A 27 -6.84 1.57 12.01
C PHE A 27 -7.88 0.53 12.45
N ASN A 28 -8.86 0.29 11.58
CA ASN A 28 -9.99 -0.63 11.81
C ASN A 28 -9.90 -1.89 10.94
N ASN A 29 -9.49 -1.77 9.68
CA ASN A 29 -9.41 -2.85 8.71
C ASN A 29 -8.09 -3.64 8.80
N ARG A 30 -7.92 -4.33 9.95
CA ARG A 30 -6.70 -5.07 10.29
C ARG A 30 -6.39 -6.21 9.34
N ASP A 31 -7.42 -6.87 8.82
CA ASP A 31 -7.25 -8.03 7.92
C ASP A 31 -6.73 -7.59 6.55
N CYS A 32 -7.24 -6.49 6.00
CA CYS A 32 -6.68 -5.88 4.80
C CYS A 32 -5.21 -5.50 5.01
N TYR A 33 -4.92 -4.78 6.10
CA TYR A 33 -3.56 -4.30 6.38
C TYR A 33 -2.56 -5.44 6.53
N ARG A 34 -2.93 -6.50 7.28
CA ARG A 34 -2.08 -7.68 7.44
C ARG A 34 -1.77 -8.32 6.09
N LYS A 35 -2.80 -8.61 5.27
CA LYS A 35 -2.61 -9.22 3.94
C LYS A 35 -1.71 -8.37 3.05
N LEU A 36 -1.94 -7.07 3.03
CA LEU A 36 -1.21 -6.12 2.21
C LEU A 36 0.26 -6.04 2.63
N VAL A 37 0.54 -5.98 3.93
CA VAL A 37 1.89 -5.98 4.48
C VAL A 37 2.60 -7.33 4.25
N ASP A 38 1.93 -8.45 4.51
CA ASP A 38 2.48 -9.80 4.30
C ASP A 38 2.85 -10.03 2.83
N THR A 39 2.02 -9.53 1.92
CA THR A 39 2.26 -9.68 0.48
C THR A 39 3.41 -8.79 0.02
N LEU A 40 3.44 -7.50 0.41
CA LEU A 40 4.57 -6.59 0.18
C LEU A 40 5.90 -7.17 0.69
N MET A 41 5.82 -7.83 1.84
CA MET A 41 6.92 -8.50 2.50
C MET A 41 7.53 -9.62 1.68
N THR A 42 6.66 -10.43 1.08
CA THR A 42 7.08 -11.67 0.44
C THR A 42 7.70 -11.40 -0.94
N SER A 43 7.41 -10.26 -1.56
CA SER A 43 7.65 -10.07 -3.00
C SER A 43 8.45 -8.84 -3.40
N ALA A 44 8.68 -7.84 -2.53
CA ALA A 44 9.27 -6.57 -3.00
C ALA A 44 10.09 -5.74 -1.99
N MET A 45 9.88 -5.83 -0.68
CA MET A 45 10.49 -4.86 0.26
C MET A 45 11.15 -5.50 1.50
N HIS A 46 12.45 -5.26 1.67
CA HIS A 46 13.18 -5.62 2.90
C HIS A 46 12.75 -4.70 4.06
N TRP A 47 12.30 -5.27 5.19
CA TRP A 47 11.98 -4.50 6.41
C TRP A 47 13.15 -3.73 7.01
N GLY A 48 14.38 -4.09 6.60
CA GLY A 48 15.57 -3.32 6.93
C GLY A 48 15.60 -1.92 6.31
N ASN A 49 14.67 -1.58 5.42
CA ASN A 49 14.60 -0.26 4.80
C ASN A 49 13.76 0.70 5.66
N PRO A 50 14.39 1.68 6.37
CA PRO A 50 13.68 2.61 7.25
C PRO A 50 12.64 3.45 6.50
N TYR A 51 12.84 3.63 5.19
CA TYR A 51 11.91 4.34 4.33
C TYR A 51 10.55 3.64 4.28
N VAL A 52 10.53 2.32 4.05
CA VAL A 52 9.29 1.54 3.96
C VAL A 52 8.54 1.59 5.29
N LEU A 53 9.26 1.46 6.41
CA LEU A 53 8.69 1.56 7.75
C LEU A 53 8.04 2.91 7.99
N SER A 54 8.62 4.01 7.49
CA SER A 54 8.05 5.36 7.62
C SER A 54 6.74 5.56 6.83
N LYS A 55 6.46 4.68 5.85
CA LYS A 55 5.32 4.78 4.93
C LYS A 55 4.20 3.78 5.23
N LEU A 56 4.30 2.99 6.30
CA LEU A 56 3.27 2.02 6.70
C LEU A 56 1.88 2.64 6.94
N HIS A 57 1.81 3.91 7.33
CA HIS A 57 0.53 4.60 7.50
C HIS A 57 -0.27 4.74 6.20
N ILE A 58 0.42 4.83 5.04
CA ILE A 58 -0.24 4.90 3.73
C ILE A 58 -1.04 3.62 3.47
N PHE A 59 -0.50 2.48 3.87
CA PHE A 59 -1.16 1.17 3.76
C PHE A 59 -2.40 1.05 4.65
N VAL A 60 -2.36 1.65 5.84
CA VAL A 60 -3.57 1.80 6.66
C VAL A 60 -4.61 2.62 5.90
N ASN A 61 -4.24 3.80 5.41
CA ASN A 61 -5.18 4.68 4.72
C ASN A 61 -5.78 4.06 3.46
N ILE A 62 -5.02 3.24 2.73
CA ILE A 62 -5.53 2.48 1.57
C ILE A 62 -6.58 1.47 2.04
N CYS A 63 -6.28 0.69 3.08
CA CYS A 63 -7.18 -0.35 3.58
C CYS A 63 -8.47 0.20 4.21
N GLU A 64 -8.42 1.37 4.83
CA GLU A 64 -9.62 2.03 5.35
C GLU A 64 -10.50 2.63 4.25
N GLN A 65 -9.95 2.87 3.06
CA GLN A 65 -10.70 3.33 1.90
C GLN A 65 -11.23 2.17 1.04
N MET A 66 -10.59 1.00 1.10
CA MET A 66 -11.03 -0.18 0.38
C MET A 66 -12.17 -0.87 1.14
N LEU A 67 -13.37 -0.68 0.62
CA LEU A 67 -14.61 -1.26 1.16
C LEU A 67 -14.65 -2.79 1.02
N ASP A 68 -13.87 -3.37 0.10
CA ASP A 68 -13.84 -4.81 -0.18
C ASP A 68 -12.41 -5.39 -0.22
N SER A 69 -12.23 -6.53 0.43
CA SER A 69 -10.90 -7.18 0.56
C SER A 69 -10.28 -7.64 -0.76
N SER A 70 -11.10 -7.85 -1.79
CA SER A 70 -10.66 -8.21 -3.14
C SER A 70 -9.96 -7.06 -3.88
N ASP A 71 -10.34 -5.81 -3.61
CA ASP A 71 -9.70 -4.65 -4.23
C ASP A 71 -8.31 -4.39 -3.63
N ALA A 72 -8.14 -4.74 -2.35
CA ALA A 72 -6.84 -4.73 -1.69
C ALA A 72 -5.87 -5.73 -2.33
N ASP A 73 -6.31 -6.96 -2.62
CA ASP A 73 -5.45 -7.97 -3.26
C ASP A 73 -5.01 -7.54 -4.68
N ILE A 74 -5.90 -6.89 -5.45
CA ILE A 74 -5.57 -6.35 -6.77
C ILE A 74 -4.59 -5.20 -6.65
N ALA A 75 -4.84 -4.28 -5.72
CA ALA A 75 -3.97 -3.15 -5.46
C ALA A 75 -2.58 -3.61 -5.09
N VAL A 76 -2.46 -4.58 -4.20
CA VAL A 76 -1.20 -5.14 -3.74
C VAL A 76 -0.43 -5.80 -4.88
N ASN A 77 -1.09 -6.64 -5.68
CA ASN A 77 -0.44 -7.28 -6.82
C ASN A 77 0.09 -6.26 -7.84
N ARG A 78 -0.61 -5.12 -8.03
CA ARG A 78 -0.11 -4.02 -8.87
C ARG A 78 1.12 -3.34 -8.28
N LEU A 79 1.17 -3.11 -6.97
CA LEU A 79 2.35 -2.55 -6.29
C LEU A 79 3.57 -3.42 -6.52
N ILE A 80 3.43 -4.73 -6.33
CA ILE A 80 4.51 -5.69 -6.52
C ILE A 80 5.02 -5.64 -7.97
N GLN A 81 4.11 -5.64 -8.95
CA GLN A 81 4.49 -5.54 -10.35
C GLN A 81 5.20 -4.23 -10.68
N HIS A 82 4.77 -3.12 -10.07
CA HIS A 82 5.38 -1.80 -10.26
C HIS A 82 6.78 -1.72 -9.61
N CYS A 83 6.95 -2.29 -8.41
CA CYS A 83 8.24 -2.38 -7.73
C CYS A 83 9.22 -3.28 -8.50
N ASN A 84 8.78 -4.45 -8.98
CA ASN A 84 9.62 -5.41 -9.70
C ASN A 84 10.03 -4.93 -11.10
N ARG A 85 9.28 -4.01 -11.72
CA ARG A 85 9.64 -3.40 -13.01
C ARG A 85 10.74 -2.35 -12.92
N ASN A 86 11.04 -1.84 -11.73
CA ASN A 86 12.00 -0.76 -11.50
C ASN A 86 13.28 -1.24 -10.79
N VAL A 87 13.58 -2.55 -10.84
CA VAL A 87 14.83 -3.18 -10.38
C VAL A 87 15.72 -3.51 -11.57
#